data_AF-A0A7U9S396-F1
#
_entry.id   AF-A0A7U9S396-F1
#
_cell.length_a   1.000
_cell.length_b   1.000
_cell.length_c   1.000
_cell.angle_alpha   90.00
_cell.angle_beta   90.00
_cell.angle_gamma   90.00
#
_symmetry.space_group_name_H-M   'P 1'
#
loop_
_entity.id
_entity.type
_entity.pdbx_description
1 polymer ?
#
loop_
_entity_poly.entity_id
_entity_poly.type
_entity_poly.pdbx_seq_one_letter_code
_entity_poly.pdbx_strand_id
1 'polypeptide(L)'
;MAKKKETENLAEELAKSFERWEHLREYGGSDPSYADGTNMNLVRNHIMYYKNKMVEQYGTDYEKYPEIFYREVPPKVSENYMARAGEIKDGAAQALEYYISDPNFFYLLANKDVLTEKEAKQISLHNVLGYASGLARAIKDGDLITMRRHAGRPEGYLESFAQCATRMMNIINDRKKEPEQVQGDGQLSLFQFGMETGQRR
;
A
#
# COMPACT_ATOMS: atom_id res chain seq x y z
N MET A 1 22.33 28.35 30.48
CA MET A 1 20.99 28.45 29.86
C MET A 1 20.34 27.09 29.91
N ALA A 2 19.16 27.00 30.51
CA ALA A 2 18.53 25.78 30.98
C ALA A 2 18.10 24.85 29.83
N LYS A 3 18.67 23.64 29.77
CA LYS A 3 18.00 22.50 29.15
C LYS A 3 16.87 22.08 30.09
N LYS A 4 15.70 22.72 29.94
CA LYS A 4 14.43 22.10 30.32
C LYS A 4 14.25 20.92 29.37
N LYS A 5 14.92 19.80 29.66
CA LYS A 5 14.59 18.52 29.04
C LYS A 5 13.16 18.26 29.49
N GLU A 6 12.24 18.12 28.53
CA GLU A 6 10.95 17.49 28.77
C GLU A 6 11.21 16.27 29.66
N THR A 7 10.78 16.34 30.91
CA THR A 7 10.70 15.17 31.76
C THR A 7 9.64 14.31 31.10
N GLU A 8 10.06 13.37 30.26
CA GLU A 8 9.21 12.25 29.82
C GLU A 8 8.47 11.77 31.07
N ASN A 9 7.15 11.85 31.03
CA ASN A 9 6.34 11.34 32.12
C ASN A 9 6.40 9.81 32.02
N LEU A 10 7.43 9.22 32.64
CA LEU A 10 7.72 7.78 32.56
C LEU A 10 6.49 6.93 32.92
N ALA A 11 5.65 7.41 33.85
CA ALA A 11 4.41 6.74 34.24
C ALA A 11 3.39 6.69 33.09
N GLU A 12 3.23 7.81 32.39
CA GLU A 12 2.31 7.94 31.26
C GLU A 12 2.78 7.11 30.05
N GLU A 13 4.07 7.15 29.73
CA GLU A 13 4.62 6.37 28.62
C GLU A 13 4.60 4.86 28.91
N LEU A 14 4.79 4.47 30.17
CA LEU A 14 4.61 3.09 30.62
C LEU A 14 3.14 2.65 30.47
N ALA A 15 2.18 3.49 30.88
CA ALA A 15 0.75 3.21 30.71
C ALA A 15 0.36 3.06 29.24
N LYS A 16 0.76 4.01 28.37
CA LYS A 16 0.55 3.93 26.91
C LYS A 16 1.15 2.67 26.30
N SER A 17 2.32 2.25 26.78
CA SER A 17 2.97 1.02 26.30
C SER A 17 2.18 -0.22 26.68
N PHE A 18 1.63 -0.29 27.89
CA PHE A 18 0.72 -1.37 28.31
C PHE A 18 -0.56 -1.39 27.47
N GLU A 19 -1.23 -0.25 27.31
CA GLU A 19 -2.43 -0.12 26.48
C GLU A 19 -2.16 -0.55 25.04
N ARG A 20 -1.03 -0.12 24.47
CA ARG A 20 -0.64 -0.50 23.12
C ARG A 20 -0.39 -1.99 22.98
N TRP A 21 0.26 -2.63 23.96
CA TRP A 21 0.50 -4.08 23.93
C TRP A 21 -0.82 -4.86 23.95
N GLU A 22 -1.77 -4.47 24.80
CA GLU A 22 -3.09 -5.08 24.87
C GLU A 22 -3.90 -4.84 23.60
N HIS A 23 -3.87 -3.63 23.05
CA HIS A 23 -4.51 -3.33 21.78
C HIS A 23 -3.97 -4.21 20.64
N LEU A 24 -2.64 -4.38 20.55
CA LEU A 24 -2.05 -5.25 19.54
C LEU A 24 -2.43 -6.71 19.73
N ARG A 25 -2.56 -7.16 20.99
CA ARG A 25 -3.01 -8.52 21.30
C ARG A 25 -4.44 -8.78 20.82
N GLU A 26 -5.34 -7.84 21.08
CA GLU A 26 -6.78 -7.97 20.81
C GLU A 26 -7.14 -7.66 19.35
N TYR A 27 -6.63 -6.56 18.82
CA TYR A 27 -7.04 -6.02 17.53
C TYR A 27 -5.99 -6.18 16.42
N GLY A 28 -4.73 -6.46 16.78
CA GLY A 28 -3.60 -6.43 15.86
C GLY A 28 -3.13 -5.02 15.54
N GLY A 29 -2.12 -4.96 14.68
CA GLY A 29 -1.54 -3.74 14.13
C GLY A 29 -1.82 -3.58 12.63
N SER A 30 -1.26 -2.51 12.06
CA SER A 30 -1.38 -2.17 10.63
C SER A 30 -0.04 -2.22 9.90
N ASP A 31 0.98 -2.85 10.49
CA ASP A 31 2.31 -2.92 9.90
C ASP A 31 2.25 -3.70 8.57
N PRO A 32 2.75 -3.16 7.45
CA PRO A 32 2.64 -3.84 6.16
C PRO A 32 3.62 -5.00 5.99
N SER A 33 4.61 -5.13 6.86
CA SER A 33 5.78 -5.99 6.68
C SER A 33 6.00 -6.98 7.84
N TYR A 34 5.49 -6.67 9.03
CA TYR A 34 5.71 -7.46 10.24
C TYR A 34 4.41 -7.98 10.85
N ALA A 35 4.48 -9.18 11.40
CA ALA A 35 3.38 -9.75 12.17
C ALA A 35 3.15 -8.98 13.49
N ASP A 36 1.99 -9.19 14.11
CA ASP A 36 1.62 -8.50 15.34
C ASP A 36 2.53 -8.88 16.51
N GLY A 37 2.98 -10.14 16.53
CA GLY A 37 3.91 -10.64 17.53
C GLY A 37 5.21 -9.86 17.61
N THR A 38 5.82 -9.53 16.47
CA THR A 38 7.01 -8.68 16.42
C THR A 38 6.74 -7.30 17.01
N ASN A 39 5.63 -6.67 16.63
CA ASN A 39 5.24 -5.37 17.17
C ASN A 39 4.95 -5.42 18.69
N MET A 40 4.31 -6.48 19.16
CA MET A 40 4.06 -6.72 20.58
C MET A 40 5.37 -6.87 21.36
N ASN A 41 6.35 -7.60 20.82
CA ASN A 41 7.66 -7.77 21.45
C ASN A 41 8.46 -6.46 21.47
N LEU A 42 8.32 -5.60 20.46
CA LEU A 42 8.89 -4.25 20.47
C LEU A 42 8.27 -3.39 21.59
N VAL A 43 6.95 -3.38 21.71
CA VAL A 43 6.26 -2.63 22.79
C VAL A 43 6.61 -3.19 24.16
N ARG A 44 6.76 -4.51 24.29
CA ARG A 44 7.26 -5.17 25.50
C ARG A 44 8.65 -4.65 25.89
N ASN A 45 9.53 -4.42 24.92
CA ASN A 45 10.85 -3.83 25.17
C ASN A 45 10.74 -2.38 25.68
N HIS A 46 9.78 -1.60 25.21
CA HIS A 46 9.51 -0.25 25.73
C HIS A 46 9.04 -0.30 27.19
N ILE A 47 8.15 -1.22 27.55
CA ILE A 47 7.70 -1.42 28.94
C ILE A 47 8.90 -1.70 29.86
N MET A 48 9.79 -2.61 29.46
CA MET A 48 11.00 -2.91 30.23
C MET A 48 11.93 -1.70 30.32
N TYR A 49 12.09 -0.94 29.24
CA TYR A 49 12.89 0.28 29.21
C TYR A 49 12.39 1.31 30.23
N TYR A 50 11.09 1.63 30.24
CA TYR A 50 10.53 2.61 31.17
C TYR A 50 10.63 2.16 32.63
N LYS A 51 10.40 0.87 32.91
CA LYS A 51 10.63 0.31 34.25
C LYS A 51 12.09 0.46 34.68
N ASN A 52 13.05 0.12 33.82
CA ASN A 52 14.47 0.27 34.13
C ASN A 52 14.85 1.75 34.36
N LYS A 53 14.27 2.67 33.59
CA LYS A 53 14.45 4.12 33.79
C LYS A 53 13.93 4.60 35.14
N MET A 54 12.78 4.10 35.59
CA MET A 54 12.27 4.40 36.93
C MET A 54 13.19 3.85 38.02
N VAL A 55 13.73 2.63 37.84
CA VAL A 55 14.71 2.06 38.78
C VAL A 55 15.98 2.92 38.86
N GLU A 56 16.50 3.38 37.73
CA GLU A 56 17.63 4.31 37.67
C GLU A 56 17.34 5.64 38.37
N GLN A 57 16.10 6.15 38.28
CA GLN A 57 15.73 7.48 38.78
C GLN A 57 15.30 7.48 40.25
N TYR A 58 14.56 6.46 40.71
CA TYR A 58 13.96 6.42 42.05
C TYR A 58 14.74 5.54 43.02
N GLY A 59 15.53 4.57 42.54
CA GLY A 59 16.33 3.69 43.38
C GLY A 59 15.46 2.94 44.39
N THR A 60 15.81 3.02 45.67
CA THR A 60 15.10 2.36 46.79
C THR A 60 13.95 3.18 47.37
N ASP A 61 13.62 4.33 46.77
CA ASP A 61 12.52 5.18 47.20
C ASP A 61 11.18 4.68 46.62
N TYR A 62 10.63 3.64 47.25
CA TYR A 62 9.44 2.95 46.76
C TYR A 62 8.19 3.84 46.70
N GLU A 63 8.13 4.92 47.48
CA GLU A 63 7.00 5.85 47.48
C GLU A 63 6.90 6.68 46.18
N LYS A 64 8.00 6.80 45.42
CA LYS A 64 8.03 7.51 44.13
C LYS A 64 7.54 6.69 42.95
N TYR A 65 7.42 5.37 43.09
CA TYR A 65 7.02 4.52 41.98
C TYR A 65 5.50 4.63 41.75
N PRO A 66 5.05 4.89 40.51
CA PRO A 66 3.64 4.90 40.20
C PRO A 66 3.06 3.48 40.25
N GLU A 67 1.77 3.32 40.55
CA GLU A 67 1.11 2.01 40.65
C GLU A 67 1.33 1.11 39.42
N ILE A 68 1.28 1.70 38.22
CA ILE A 68 1.51 1.01 36.95
C ILE A 68 2.89 0.34 36.85
N PHE A 69 3.88 0.80 37.62
CA PHE A 69 5.20 0.16 37.70
C PHE A 69 5.11 -1.28 38.23
N TYR A 70 4.15 -1.58 39.10
CA TYR A 70 4.02 -2.91 39.71
C TYR A 70 3.27 -3.90 38.83
N ARG A 71 2.63 -3.45 37.74
CA ARG A 71 2.02 -4.35 36.75
C ARG A 71 3.09 -5.25 36.12
N GLU A 72 2.81 -6.54 36.00
CA GLU A 72 3.75 -7.49 35.40
C GLU A 72 4.08 -7.15 33.94
N VAL A 73 5.34 -7.38 33.54
CA VAL A 73 5.73 -7.22 32.13
C VAL A 73 5.03 -8.29 31.30
N PRO A 74 4.38 -7.94 30.17
CA PRO A 74 3.68 -8.93 29.37
C PRO A 74 4.63 -10.05 28.89
N PRO A 75 4.11 -11.27 28.66
CA PRO A 75 4.93 -12.38 28.19
C PRO A 75 5.48 -12.07 26.79
N LYS A 76 6.64 -12.67 26.47
CA LYS A 76 7.14 -12.66 25.09
C LYS A 76 6.22 -13.53 24.24
N VAL A 77 5.79 -13.03 23.09
CA VAL A 77 4.93 -13.76 22.15
C VAL A 77 5.73 -14.27 20.95
N SER A 78 5.16 -15.22 20.20
CA SER A 78 5.73 -15.67 18.92
C SER A 78 5.87 -14.48 17.98
N GLU A 79 7.01 -14.32 17.30
CA GLU A 79 7.23 -13.27 16.30
C GLU A 79 6.19 -13.34 15.17
N ASN A 80 5.71 -14.54 14.85
CA ASN A 80 4.73 -14.79 13.79
C ASN A 80 3.27 -14.72 14.27
N TYR A 81 3.02 -14.31 15.51
CA TYR A 81 1.65 -14.16 16.02
C TYR A 81 0.89 -13.09 15.19
N MET A 82 -0.33 -13.43 14.77
CA MET A 82 -1.25 -12.53 14.08
C MET A 82 -2.55 -12.49 14.86
N ALA A 83 -2.94 -11.31 15.33
CA ALA A 83 -4.24 -11.12 15.96
C ALA A 83 -5.34 -11.17 14.89
N ARG A 84 -6.54 -11.63 15.28
CA ARG A 84 -7.72 -11.68 14.39
C ARG A 84 -7.46 -12.35 13.04
N ALA A 85 -6.63 -13.40 13.03
CA ALA A 85 -6.24 -14.10 11.82
C ALA A 85 -7.44 -14.65 11.00
N GLY A 86 -8.53 -15.05 11.66
CA GLY A 86 -9.76 -15.45 10.97
C GLY A 86 -10.39 -14.30 10.19
N GLU A 87 -10.56 -13.15 10.83
CA GLU A 87 -11.15 -11.96 10.21
C GLU A 87 -10.29 -11.39 9.09
N ILE A 88 -8.96 -11.49 9.22
CA ILE A 88 -8.03 -11.16 8.14
C ILE A 88 -8.26 -12.04 6.91
N LYS A 89 -8.44 -13.36 7.11
CA LYS A 89 -8.72 -14.29 6.01
C LYS A 89 -10.06 -14.00 5.35
N ASP A 90 -11.11 -13.81 6.14
CA ASP A 90 -12.45 -13.53 5.64
C ASP A 90 -12.48 -12.20 4.87
N GLY A 91 -11.87 -11.15 5.42
CA GLY A 91 -11.77 -9.86 4.76
C GLY A 91 -10.92 -9.88 3.50
N ALA A 92 -9.84 -10.68 3.46
CA ALA A 92 -9.03 -10.88 2.27
C ALA A 92 -9.78 -11.62 1.15
N ALA A 93 -10.53 -12.67 1.51
CA ALA A 93 -11.37 -13.40 0.56
C ALA A 93 -12.44 -12.48 -0.05
N GLN A 94 -13.12 -11.69 0.77
CA GLN A 94 -14.09 -10.70 0.31
C GLN A 94 -13.46 -9.63 -0.58
N ALA A 95 -12.29 -9.10 -0.21
CA ALA A 95 -11.59 -8.13 -1.03
C ALA A 95 -11.21 -8.69 -2.41
N LEU A 96 -10.76 -9.95 -2.47
CA LEU A 96 -10.46 -10.60 -3.74
C LEU A 96 -11.71 -10.76 -4.60
N GLU A 97 -12.85 -11.13 -4.01
CA GLU A 97 -14.13 -11.22 -4.72
C GLU A 97 -14.53 -9.88 -5.36
N TYR A 98 -14.36 -8.77 -4.64
CA TYR A 98 -14.57 -7.43 -5.20
C TYR A 98 -13.63 -7.15 -6.36
N TYR A 99 -12.34 -7.50 -6.25
CA TYR A 99 -11.37 -7.23 -7.31
C TYR A 99 -11.69 -8.00 -8.58
N ILE A 100 -11.99 -9.30 -8.47
CA ILE A 100 -12.29 -10.14 -9.62
C ILE A 100 -13.69 -9.90 -10.19
N SER A 101 -14.54 -9.12 -9.52
CA SER A 101 -15.87 -8.73 -10.01
C SER A 101 -15.90 -7.30 -10.56
N ASP A 102 -14.82 -6.53 -10.37
CA ASP A 102 -14.77 -5.12 -10.76
C ASP A 102 -14.65 -4.95 -12.29
N PRO A 103 -15.55 -4.18 -12.94
CA PRO A 103 -15.49 -3.96 -14.39
C PRO A 103 -14.21 -3.28 -14.86
N ASN A 104 -13.60 -2.41 -14.05
CA ASN A 104 -12.34 -1.74 -14.42
C ASN A 104 -11.18 -2.73 -14.41
N PHE A 105 -11.12 -3.62 -13.41
CA PHE A 105 -10.15 -4.71 -13.36
C PHE A 105 -10.27 -5.61 -14.60
N PHE A 106 -11.49 -6.04 -14.97
CA PHE A 106 -11.71 -6.82 -16.19
C PHE A 106 -11.27 -6.08 -17.45
N TYR A 107 -11.61 -4.81 -17.57
CA TYR A 107 -11.21 -3.98 -18.70
C TYR A 107 -9.67 -3.90 -18.83
N LEU A 108 -8.98 -3.63 -17.71
CA LEU A 108 -7.52 -3.58 -17.64
C LEU A 108 -6.90 -4.92 -18.04
N LEU A 109 -7.44 -6.03 -17.53
CA LEU A 109 -6.94 -7.37 -17.80
C LEU A 109 -7.11 -7.75 -19.27
N ALA A 110 -8.25 -7.42 -19.87
CA ALA A 110 -8.56 -7.72 -21.27
C ALA A 110 -7.75 -6.89 -22.28
N ASN A 111 -7.37 -5.66 -21.90
CA ASN A 111 -6.68 -4.72 -22.79
C ASN A 111 -5.19 -4.54 -22.48
N LYS A 112 -4.63 -5.32 -21.55
CA LYS A 112 -3.24 -5.16 -21.09
C LYS A 112 -2.21 -5.25 -22.23
N ASP A 113 -2.46 -6.10 -23.22
CA ASP A 113 -1.55 -6.37 -24.33
C ASP A 113 -1.65 -5.33 -25.47
N VAL A 114 -2.59 -4.39 -25.37
CA VAL A 114 -2.75 -3.26 -26.32
C VAL A 114 -1.71 -2.17 -26.05
N LEU A 115 -1.24 -2.05 -24.81
CA LEU A 115 -0.27 -1.04 -24.40
C LEU A 115 1.15 -1.52 -24.66
N THR A 116 2.04 -0.58 -25.01
CA THR A 116 3.47 -0.84 -24.95
C THR A 116 3.92 -0.92 -23.49
N GLU A 117 5.08 -1.52 -23.27
CA GLU A 117 5.72 -1.58 -21.95
C GLU A 117 5.89 -0.19 -21.30
N LYS A 118 6.15 0.84 -22.11
CA LYS A 118 6.31 2.22 -21.62
C LYS A 118 4.99 2.79 -21.09
N GLU A 119 3.89 2.60 -21.81
CA GLU A 119 2.58 3.08 -21.40
C GLU A 119 2.03 2.28 -20.21
N ALA A 120 2.24 0.95 -20.21
CA ALA A 120 1.87 0.10 -19.09
C ALA A 120 2.55 0.56 -17.79
N LYS A 121 3.84 0.94 -17.85
CA LYS A 121 4.57 1.57 -16.74
C LYS A 121 4.01 2.93 -16.35
N GLN A 122 3.71 3.79 -17.32
CA GLN A 122 3.18 5.14 -17.07
C GLN A 122 1.89 5.11 -16.24
N ILE A 123 1.02 4.13 -16.48
CA ILE A 123 -0.24 3.99 -15.75
C ILE A 123 -0.17 3.01 -14.57
N SER A 124 1.02 2.47 -14.27
CA SER A 124 1.24 1.46 -13.23
C SER A 124 0.41 0.18 -13.39
N LEU A 125 0.15 -0.23 -14.64
CA LEU A 125 -0.73 -1.35 -14.99
C LEU A 125 -0.37 -2.64 -14.23
N HIS A 126 0.90 -3.02 -14.24
CA HIS A 126 1.34 -4.27 -13.60
C HIS A 126 1.21 -4.25 -12.09
N ASN A 127 1.40 -3.09 -11.43
CA ASN A 127 1.20 -2.96 -9.99
C ASN A 127 -0.28 -3.14 -9.65
N VAL A 128 -1.14 -2.50 -10.44
CA VAL A 128 -2.59 -2.54 -10.27
C VAL A 128 -3.15 -3.96 -10.47
N LEU A 129 -2.80 -4.62 -11.57
CA LEU A 129 -3.17 -6.03 -11.78
C LEU A 129 -2.54 -6.95 -10.72
N GLY A 130 -1.33 -6.59 -10.27
CA GLY A 130 -0.58 -7.26 -9.22
C GLY A 130 -1.30 -7.34 -7.89
N TYR A 131 -2.16 -6.38 -7.55
CA TYR A 131 -2.94 -6.41 -6.31
C TYR A 131 -3.85 -7.63 -6.23
N ALA A 132 -4.59 -7.96 -7.29
CA ALA A 132 -5.46 -9.12 -7.33
C ALA A 132 -4.67 -10.43 -7.34
N SER A 133 -3.67 -10.55 -8.22
CA SER A 133 -2.85 -11.78 -8.29
C SER A 133 -2.03 -12.02 -7.03
N GLY A 134 -1.53 -10.95 -6.40
CA GLY A 134 -0.77 -11.00 -5.16
C GLY A 134 -1.65 -11.42 -3.99
N LEU A 135 -2.85 -10.84 -3.88
CA LEU A 135 -3.82 -11.24 -2.85
C LEU A 135 -4.27 -12.70 -3.02
N ALA A 136 -4.56 -13.14 -4.25
CA ALA A 136 -4.91 -14.54 -4.53
C ALA A 136 -3.80 -15.50 -4.11
N ARG A 137 -2.54 -15.15 -4.37
CA ARG A 137 -1.39 -15.93 -3.93
C ARG A 137 -1.25 -15.92 -2.41
N ALA A 138 -1.40 -14.77 -1.76
CA ALA A 138 -1.35 -14.68 -0.30
C ALA A 138 -2.44 -15.55 0.35
N ILE A 139 -3.64 -15.60 -0.25
CA ILE A 139 -4.73 -16.50 0.19
C ILE A 139 -4.32 -17.96 0.09
N LYS A 140 -3.75 -18.36 -1.04
CA LYS A 140 -3.27 -19.73 -1.25
C LYS A 140 -2.15 -20.12 -0.29
N ASP A 141 -1.18 -19.23 -0.10
CA ASP A 141 0.05 -19.50 0.66
C ASP A 141 -0.14 -19.28 2.17
N GLY A 142 -1.29 -18.73 2.59
CA GLY A 142 -1.59 -18.44 4.00
C GLY A 142 -0.83 -17.23 4.56
N ASP A 143 -0.39 -16.30 3.69
CA ASP A 143 0.33 -15.09 4.06
C ASP A 143 -0.63 -14.05 4.65
N LEU A 144 -0.82 -14.14 5.97
CA LEU A 144 -1.67 -13.25 6.76
C LEU A 144 -1.20 -11.78 6.73
N ILE A 145 0.10 -11.52 6.53
CA ILE A 145 0.64 -10.16 6.49
C ILE A 145 0.16 -9.48 5.20
N THR A 146 0.33 -10.15 4.06
CA THR A 146 -0.17 -9.63 2.79
C THR A 146 -1.70 -9.55 2.78
N MET A 147 -2.41 -10.57 3.27
CA MET A 147 -3.87 -10.53 3.39
C MET A 147 -4.37 -9.31 4.16
N ARG A 148 -3.75 -8.99 5.32
CA ARG A 148 -4.14 -7.84 6.16
C ARG A 148 -4.11 -6.51 5.42
N ARG A 149 -3.19 -6.35 4.45
CA ARG A 149 -3.08 -5.12 3.65
C ARG A 149 -4.31 -4.86 2.76
N HIS A 150 -5.06 -5.90 2.46
CA HIS A 150 -6.26 -5.84 1.63
C HIS A 150 -7.54 -6.00 2.46
N ALA A 151 -7.47 -6.69 3.60
CA ALA A 151 -8.61 -6.90 4.48
C ALA A 151 -9.19 -5.57 4.99
N GLY A 152 -10.51 -5.40 4.82
CA GLY A 152 -11.27 -4.28 5.38
C GLY A 152 -11.10 -2.91 4.70
N ARG A 153 -10.33 -2.81 3.60
CA ARG A 153 -10.18 -1.56 2.81
C ARG A 153 -10.09 -1.81 1.30
N PRO A 154 -11.05 -2.51 0.68
CA PRO A 154 -11.02 -2.77 -0.76
C PRO A 154 -11.13 -1.49 -1.60
N GLU A 155 -11.75 -0.43 -1.08
CA GLU A 155 -12.13 0.79 -1.82
C GLU A 155 -10.92 1.49 -2.44
N GLY A 156 -9.81 1.62 -1.70
CA GLY A 156 -8.60 2.28 -2.22
C GLY A 156 -7.95 1.51 -3.39
N TYR A 157 -8.10 0.19 -3.41
CA TYR A 157 -7.61 -0.64 -4.51
C TYR A 157 -8.56 -0.57 -5.71
N LEU A 158 -9.87 -0.59 -5.47
CA LEU A 158 -10.89 -0.40 -6.52
C LEU A 158 -10.77 0.99 -7.17
N GLU A 159 -10.48 2.03 -6.39
CA GLU A 159 -10.20 3.36 -6.93
C GLU A 159 -8.95 3.35 -7.81
N SER A 160 -7.90 2.64 -7.38
CA SER A 160 -6.70 2.45 -8.21
C SER A 160 -7.03 1.76 -9.54
N PHE A 161 -7.99 0.82 -9.55
CA PHE A 161 -8.46 0.15 -10.78
C PHE A 161 -9.16 1.15 -11.70
N ALA A 162 -10.11 1.91 -11.17
CA ALA A 162 -10.84 2.93 -11.92
C ALA A 162 -9.93 4.01 -12.52
N GLN A 163 -8.98 4.53 -11.73
CA GLN A 163 -8.01 5.51 -12.19
C GLN A 163 -7.10 4.94 -13.28
N CYS A 164 -6.61 3.71 -13.10
CA CYS A 164 -5.76 3.06 -14.10
C CYS A 164 -6.53 2.80 -15.41
N ALA A 165 -7.78 2.33 -15.32
CA ALA A 165 -8.64 2.09 -16.48
C ALA A 165 -8.92 3.38 -17.25
N THR A 166 -9.23 4.47 -16.55
CA THR A 166 -9.41 5.80 -17.16
C THR A 166 -8.17 6.23 -17.94
N ARG A 167 -6.97 6.07 -17.35
CA ARG A 167 -5.71 6.39 -18.04
C ARG A 167 -5.46 5.51 -19.26
N MET A 168 -5.76 4.22 -19.18
CA MET A 168 -5.66 3.31 -20.32
C MET A 168 -6.63 3.71 -21.44
N MET A 169 -7.89 4.05 -21.11
CA MET A 169 -8.87 4.54 -22.09
C MET A 169 -8.39 5.79 -22.81
N ASN A 170 -7.81 6.75 -22.09
CA ASN A 170 -7.27 7.97 -22.69
C ASN A 170 -6.14 7.67 -23.68
N ILE A 171 -5.17 6.83 -23.29
CA ILE A 171 -4.05 6.42 -24.18
C ILE A 171 -4.59 5.77 -25.46
N ILE A 172 -5.55 4.85 -25.34
CA ILE A 172 -6.14 4.16 -26.50
C ILE A 172 -6.92 5.15 -27.39
N ASN A 173 -7.66 6.09 -26.80
CA ASN A 173 -8.44 7.08 -27.54
C ASN A 173 -7.54 8.11 -28.23
N ASP A 174 -6.44 8.53 -27.63
CA ASP A 174 -5.52 9.48 -28.22
C ASP A 174 -4.81 8.88 -29.45
N ARG A 175 -4.41 7.60 -29.38
CA ARG A 175 -3.93 6.85 -30.57
C ARG A 175 -4.94 6.78 -31.71
N LYS A 176 -6.24 6.72 -31.40
CA LYS A 176 -7.32 6.71 -32.40
C LYS A 176 -7.57 8.08 -33.04
N LYS A 177 -7.10 9.18 -32.43
CA LYS A 177 -7.20 10.54 -32.99
C LYS A 177 -6.01 10.92 -33.87
N GLU A 178 -4.86 10.27 -33.69
CA GLU A 178 -3.65 10.47 -34.51
C GLU A 178 -3.69 9.97 -35.98
N PRO A 179 -4.64 9.15 -36.50
CA PRO A 179 -4.61 8.71 -37.90
C PRO A 179 -5.12 9.71 -38.95
N GLU A 180 -5.57 10.94 -38.60
CA GLU A 180 -6.21 11.85 -39.56
C GLU A 180 -5.42 13.11 -39.98
N GLN A 181 -4.10 13.18 -39.73
CA GLN A 181 -3.27 14.31 -40.23
C GLN A 181 -2.01 13.88 -40.97
N VAL A 182 -2.11 13.07 -42.04
CA VAL A 182 -1.15 13.12 -43.17
C VAL A 182 -1.83 12.69 -44.48
N GLN A 183 -2.45 13.62 -45.19
CA GLN A 183 -2.38 13.71 -46.65
C GLN A 183 -2.94 15.06 -47.11
N GLY A 184 -2.02 16.02 -47.24
CA GLY A 184 -2.26 17.34 -47.78
C GLY A 184 -0.96 17.89 -48.36
N ASP A 185 -0.21 17.07 -49.09
CA ASP A 185 0.97 17.51 -49.86
C ASP A 185 0.51 18.27 -51.10
N GLY A 186 0.02 19.49 -50.87
CA GLY A 186 -0.11 20.53 -51.88
C GLY A 186 1.22 21.25 -52.07
N GLN A 187 2.26 20.53 -52.51
CA GLN A 187 3.48 21.15 -53.01
C GLN A 187 3.65 20.75 -54.49
N LEU A 188 3.09 21.59 -55.37
CA LEU A 188 3.26 21.47 -56.81
C LEU A 188 4.77 21.58 -57.15
N SER A 189 5.31 20.51 -57.72
CA SER A 189 6.69 20.46 -58.21
C SER A 189 6.86 21.34 -59.45
N LEU A 190 7.88 22.20 -59.43
CA LEU A 190 8.30 23.09 -60.53
C LEU A 190 8.62 22.33 -61.85
N PHE A 191 8.71 20.99 -61.81
CA PHE A 191 8.96 20.14 -62.98
C PHE A 191 7.74 19.92 -63.88
N GLN A 192 6.55 20.35 -63.47
CA GLN A 192 5.33 20.23 -64.30
C GLN A 192 5.09 21.45 -65.21
N PHE A 193 5.87 22.54 -65.07
CA PHE A 193 5.72 23.75 -65.88
C PHE A 193 6.60 23.78 -67.15
N GLY A 194 7.48 22.79 -67.34
CA GLY A 194 8.51 22.78 -68.39
C GLY A 194 8.24 21.88 -69.61
N MET A 195 7.10 21.17 -69.68
CA MET A 195 6.81 20.22 -70.77
C MET A 195 5.56 20.53 -71.60
N GLU A 196 5.17 21.81 -71.74
CA GLU A 196 4.13 22.22 -72.71
C GLU A 196 4.55 23.43 -73.57
N THR A 197 5.84 23.56 -73.88
CA THR A 197 6.27 24.29 -75.08
C THR A 197 6.82 23.29 -76.09
N GLY A 198 5.98 22.77 -76.98
CA GLY A 198 6.48 22.03 -78.13
C GLY A 198 5.45 21.27 -78.96
N GLN A 199 5.01 21.89 -80.06
CA GLN A 199 4.48 21.28 -81.31
C GLN A 199 3.07 20.66 -81.23
N ARG A 200 2.18 20.77 -82.23
CA ARG A 200 2.13 21.35 -83.58
C ARG A 200 0.69 21.11 -84.07
N ARG A 201 0.04 22.11 -84.68
CA ARG A 201 -0.42 22.12 -86.09
C ARG A 201 -1.23 23.37 -86.37
#